data_AF-A0A2E6ZGI6-F1
#
_entry.id   AF-A0A2E6ZGI6-F1
#
_cell.length_a   1.000
_cell.length_b   1.000
_cell.length_c   1.000
_cell.angle_alpha   90.00
_cell.angle_beta   90.00
_cell.angle_gamma   90.00
#
_symmetry.space_group_name_H-M   'P 1'
#
loop_
_entity.id
_entity.type
_entity.pdbx_description
1 polymer ?
#
loop_
_entity_poly.entity_id
_entity_poly.type
_entity_poly.pdbx_seq_one_letter_code
_entity_poly.pdbx_strand_id
1 'polypeptide(L)'
;MEIKQLESTKGFVIYDLPNAGTYVGPTRLGAKLIPGNAEMLVRHQTYVFGLTEQQKSGATIGLKVDASDAEGAVVALAEELTDEFESQRLLTNPGLRLSEALLAPVLRHDKRNPIAKAERDGVTFEDELVALGAVTCASRFVKPNGTWKVAIEGFDQSGLAIAREVENHGGKVHRISTAKGCVSGDFDSSTLADTWMDSGADCVEKLGPVGKPWEIWNSDVDAVFVGSKPGAMSGDGATSTNDTPIIATSAAAISSKALAILRKNKVPVAADFLSRVGPTLAWWASEETSPDVLRSSTTETVIGLLEETVDHDDGPFMAACYKAEAFIESWQEKRPFGRPLG
;
A
#
# COMPACT_ATOMS: atom_id res chain seq x y z
N MET A 1 2.69 -15.21 14.79
CA MET A 1 3.86 -14.59 14.18
C MET A 1 5.11 -15.34 14.58
N GLU A 2 5.89 -15.72 13.59
CA GLU A 2 7.17 -16.40 13.71
C GLU A 2 8.27 -15.50 13.13
N ILE A 3 9.43 -15.44 13.80
CA ILE A 3 10.61 -14.73 13.31
C ILE A 3 11.73 -15.76 13.17
N LYS A 4 12.11 -16.07 11.93
CA LYS A 4 13.24 -16.94 11.57
C LYS A 4 14.48 -16.07 11.35
N GLN A 5 15.57 -16.33 12.08
CA GLN A 5 16.86 -15.69 11.74
C GLN A 5 17.47 -16.40 10.53
N LEU A 6 18.09 -15.64 9.64
CA LEU A 6 18.85 -16.21 8.53
C LEU A 6 20.22 -16.69 9.03
N GLU A 7 20.65 -17.85 8.56
CA GLU A 7 21.93 -18.46 8.94
C GLU A 7 23.07 -18.08 7.99
N SER A 8 22.75 -17.91 6.70
CA SER A 8 23.72 -17.61 5.63
C SER A 8 24.07 -16.13 5.51
N THR A 9 23.23 -15.25 6.04
CA THR A 9 23.42 -13.80 6.01
C THR A 9 22.79 -13.14 7.24
N LYS A 10 23.24 -11.94 7.60
CA LYS A 10 22.63 -11.19 8.70
C LYS A 10 21.24 -10.73 8.28
N GLY A 11 20.21 -11.33 8.85
CA GLY A 11 18.84 -10.94 8.56
C GLY A 11 17.81 -11.83 9.23
N PHE A 12 16.56 -11.63 8.85
CA PHE A 12 15.42 -12.37 9.38
C PHE A 12 14.30 -12.48 8.35
N VAL A 13 13.42 -13.47 8.54
CA VAL A 13 12.12 -13.57 7.90
C VAL A 13 11.05 -13.51 8.97
N ILE A 14 10.00 -12.72 8.76
CA ILE A 14 8.81 -12.71 9.61
C ILE A 14 7.67 -13.37 8.83
N TYR A 15 7.00 -14.32 9.45
CA TYR A 15 5.77 -14.95 8.97
C TYR A 15 4.63 -14.57 9.93
N ASP A 16 3.52 -13.99 9.42
CA ASP A 16 2.47 -13.48 10.31
C ASP A 16 1.65 -14.58 10.99
N LEU A 17 0.96 -15.39 10.17
CA LEU A 17 0.10 -16.49 10.60
C LEU A 17 0.87 -17.80 10.47
N PRO A 18 0.80 -18.71 11.46
CA PRO A 18 1.44 -20.00 11.34
C PRO A 18 0.79 -20.84 10.23
N ASN A 19 1.61 -21.69 9.60
CA ASN A 19 1.17 -22.72 8.65
C ASN A 19 0.33 -22.23 7.44
N ALA A 20 0.43 -20.95 7.06
CA ALA A 20 -0.14 -20.51 5.79
C ALA A 20 0.56 -21.21 4.62
N GLY A 21 -0.22 -21.61 3.60
CA GLY A 21 0.33 -22.29 2.41
C GLY A 21 1.24 -21.39 1.56
N THR A 22 0.96 -20.08 1.57
CA THR A 22 1.76 -19.07 0.88
C THR A 22 1.88 -17.82 1.73
N TYR A 23 3.09 -17.27 1.76
CA TYR A 23 3.47 -16.04 2.41
C TYR A 23 3.93 -15.02 1.37
N VAL A 24 3.48 -13.77 1.50
CA VAL A 24 3.83 -12.71 0.56
C VAL A 24 4.26 -11.44 1.29
N GLY A 25 5.30 -10.78 0.80
CA GLY A 25 5.61 -9.40 1.17
C GLY A 25 7.04 -9.02 0.88
N PRO A 26 7.49 -7.81 1.24
CA PRO A 26 8.72 -7.26 0.68
C PRO A 26 9.99 -7.84 1.31
N THR A 27 11.05 -7.92 0.51
CA THR A 27 12.43 -7.96 0.99
C THR A 27 12.89 -6.52 1.23
N ARG A 28 13.56 -6.25 2.36
CA ARG A 28 14.03 -4.92 2.77
C ARG A 28 15.50 -4.98 3.11
N LEU A 29 16.24 -3.93 2.80
CA LEU A 29 17.67 -3.82 3.06
C LEU A 29 17.98 -2.68 4.03
N GLY A 30 18.80 -2.95 5.04
CA GLY A 30 19.43 -1.93 5.86
C GLY A 30 20.08 -2.46 7.14
N ALA A 31 21.29 -1.96 7.43
CA ALA A 31 22.09 -2.38 8.59
C ALA A 31 21.39 -2.23 9.95
N LYS A 32 20.38 -1.36 10.06
CA LYS A 32 19.63 -1.09 11.31
C LYS A 32 18.22 -1.68 11.33
N LEU A 33 17.88 -2.58 10.40
CA LEU A 33 16.57 -3.23 10.42
C LEU A 33 16.39 -4.08 11.69
N ILE A 34 15.20 -4.00 12.27
CA ILE A 34 14.77 -4.84 13.40
C ILE A 34 13.37 -5.39 13.11
N PRO A 35 13.05 -6.61 13.57
CA PRO A 35 11.76 -7.25 13.27
C PRO A 35 10.55 -6.39 13.67
N GLY A 36 10.58 -5.77 14.85
CA GLY A 36 9.47 -4.96 15.37
C GLY A 36 9.01 -3.81 14.45
N ASN A 37 9.90 -3.29 13.59
CA ASN A 37 9.57 -2.23 12.63
C ASN A 37 8.92 -2.74 11.34
N ALA A 38 8.63 -4.04 11.25
CA ALA A 38 8.06 -4.67 10.08
C ALA A 38 6.81 -5.50 10.39
N GLU A 39 6.50 -5.74 11.67
CA GLU A 39 5.33 -6.52 12.10
C GLU A 39 4.02 -5.94 11.56
N MET A 40 3.85 -4.62 11.57
CA MET A 40 2.63 -3.99 11.02
C MET A 40 2.52 -4.15 9.51
N LEU A 41 3.63 -4.15 8.78
CA LEU A 41 3.65 -4.33 7.31
C LEU A 41 3.25 -5.75 6.93
N VAL A 42 3.75 -6.71 7.70
CA VAL A 42 3.43 -8.12 7.59
C VAL A 42 1.94 -8.34 7.90
N ARG A 43 1.45 -7.74 9.00
CA ARG A 43 0.02 -7.78 9.37
C ARG A 43 -0.89 -7.16 8.31
N HIS A 44 -0.47 -6.06 7.70
CA HIS A 44 -1.20 -5.40 6.62
C HIS A 44 -1.44 -6.37 5.46
N GLN A 45 -0.40 -7.05 4.97
CA GLN A 45 -0.55 -7.98 3.85
C GLN A 45 -1.47 -9.16 4.19
N THR A 46 -1.43 -9.66 5.44
CA THR A 46 -2.38 -10.67 5.92
C THR A 46 -3.83 -10.16 5.86
N TYR A 47 -4.07 -8.90 6.19
CA TYR A 47 -5.43 -8.33 6.17
C TYR A 47 -5.95 -8.11 4.75
N VAL A 48 -5.06 -7.83 3.77
CA VAL A 48 -5.44 -7.83 2.35
C VAL A 48 -5.96 -9.21 1.92
N PHE A 49 -5.25 -10.29 2.31
CA PHE A 49 -5.72 -11.65 2.06
C PHE A 49 -6.98 -12.00 2.85
N GLY A 50 -7.11 -11.46 4.06
CA GLY A 50 -8.32 -11.60 4.87
C GLY A 50 -9.57 -11.02 4.18
N LEU A 51 -9.46 -9.83 3.58
CA LEU A 51 -10.58 -9.21 2.85
C LEU A 51 -10.94 -9.92 1.56
N THR A 52 -9.98 -10.57 0.92
CA THR A 52 -10.19 -11.34 -0.33
C THR A 52 -10.41 -12.83 -0.07
N GLU A 53 -10.59 -13.22 1.19
CA GLU A 53 -10.88 -14.58 1.63
C GLU A 53 -9.87 -15.62 1.12
N GLN A 54 -8.59 -15.23 1.10
CA GLN A 54 -7.48 -16.10 0.69
C GLN A 54 -6.76 -16.66 1.92
N GLN A 55 -6.59 -17.98 2.01
CA GLN A 55 -5.78 -18.64 3.05
C GLN A 55 -4.26 -18.45 2.83
N LYS A 56 -3.84 -17.19 2.79
CA LYS A 56 -2.47 -16.71 2.62
C LYS A 56 -2.13 -15.74 3.73
N SER A 57 -0.85 -15.49 3.94
CA SER A 57 -0.36 -14.64 5.03
C SER A 57 0.66 -13.64 4.54
N GLY A 58 0.80 -12.53 5.25
CA GLY A 58 1.92 -11.63 5.07
C GLY A 58 3.23 -12.23 5.55
N ALA A 59 4.32 -11.81 4.91
CA ALA A 59 5.69 -12.00 5.37
C ALA A 59 6.58 -10.81 5.00
N THR A 60 7.78 -10.78 5.55
CA THR A 60 8.83 -9.84 5.11
C THR A 60 10.19 -10.43 5.37
N ILE A 61 11.13 -10.14 4.48
CA ILE A 61 12.54 -10.50 4.64
C ILE A 61 13.31 -9.23 4.97
N GLY A 62 14.08 -9.21 6.05
CA GLY A 62 14.94 -8.10 6.45
C GLY A 62 16.41 -8.47 6.34
N LEU A 63 17.11 -7.93 5.34
CA LEU A 63 18.56 -8.06 5.17
C LEU A 63 19.29 -6.95 5.93
N LYS A 64 19.97 -7.32 7.01
CA LYS A 64 20.65 -6.42 7.96
C LYS A 64 22.12 -6.20 7.58
N VAL A 65 22.33 -5.72 6.36
CA VAL A 65 23.66 -5.43 5.83
C VAL A 65 23.73 -4.01 5.26
N ASP A 66 24.94 -3.51 5.03
CA ASP A 66 25.17 -2.25 4.32
C ASP A 66 24.94 -2.42 2.82
N ALA A 67 24.72 -1.31 2.11
CA ALA A 67 24.41 -1.34 0.68
C ALA A 67 25.54 -1.97 -0.16
N SER A 68 26.79 -1.86 0.29
CA SER A 68 27.95 -2.48 -0.37
C SER A 68 27.93 -4.01 -0.34
N ASP A 69 27.21 -4.60 0.62
CA ASP A 69 27.18 -6.05 0.85
C ASP A 69 25.88 -6.69 0.35
N ALA A 70 25.01 -5.90 -0.29
CA ALA A 70 23.65 -6.29 -0.60
C ALA A 70 23.58 -7.46 -1.60
N GLU A 71 24.44 -7.48 -2.62
CA GLU A 71 24.48 -8.54 -3.62
C GLU A 71 24.81 -9.89 -2.99
N GLY A 72 25.87 -9.95 -2.17
CA GLY A 72 26.24 -11.15 -1.44
C GLY A 72 25.14 -11.62 -0.47
N ALA A 73 24.47 -10.69 0.20
CA ALA A 73 23.36 -11.03 1.09
C ALA A 73 22.13 -11.58 0.35
N VAL A 74 21.82 -11.08 -0.85
CA VAL A 74 20.72 -11.62 -1.67
C VAL A 74 21.05 -13.00 -2.21
N VAL A 75 22.28 -13.25 -2.66
CA VAL A 75 22.71 -14.58 -3.11
C VAL A 75 22.60 -15.59 -1.98
N ALA A 76 23.15 -15.27 -0.80
CA ALA A 76 23.06 -16.12 0.39
C ALA A 76 21.60 -16.42 0.79
N LEU A 77 20.74 -15.39 0.79
CA LEU A 77 19.29 -15.54 1.02
C LEU A 77 18.63 -16.48 -0.01
N ALA A 78 18.94 -16.29 -1.29
CA ALA A 78 18.37 -17.08 -2.37
C ALA A 78 18.72 -18.56 -2.22
N GLU A 79 19.97 -18.86 -1.86
CA GLU A 79 20.44 -20.22 -1.58
C GLU A 79 19.74 -20.81 -0.35
N GLU A 80 19.76 -20.12 0.79
CA GLU A 80 19.20 -20.60 2.06
C GLU A 80 17.69 -20.89 1.99
N LEU A 81 16.93 -20.07 1.27
CA LEU A 81 15.47 -20.19 1.15
C LEU A 81 15.00 -20.75 -0.20
N THR A 82 15.89 -21.40 -0.97
CA THR A 82 15.58 -21.95 -2.31
C THR A 82 14.27 -22.75 -2.31
N ASP A 83 14.14 -23.70 -1.37
CA ASP A 83 12.97 -24.57 -1.27
C ASP A 83 11.66 -23.79 -1.04
N GLU A 84 11.70 -22.71 -0.24
CA GLU A 84 10.52 -21.88 0.03
C GLU A 84 10.13 -21.04 -1.20
N PHE A 85 11.10 -20.54 -1.96
CA PHE A 85 10.86 -19.81 -3.20
C PHE A 85 10.36 -20.75 -4.31
N GLU A 86 10.99 -21.89 -4.54
CA GLU A 86 10.60 -22.84 -5.59
C GLU A 86 9.20 -23.43 -5.37
N SER A 87 8.87 -23.74 -4.11
CA SER A 87 7.55 -24.24 -3.71
C SER A 87 6.45 -23.18 -3.70
N GLN A 88 6.79 -21.90 -3.93
CA GLN A 88 5.87 -20.75 -3.78
C GLN A 88 5.32 -20.60 -2.35
N ARG A 89 6.02 -21.15 -1.36
CA ARG A 89 5.69 -20.95 0.04
C ARG A 89 6.01 -19.52 0.47
N LEU A 90 7.10 -18.94 -0.01
CA LEU A 90 7.47 -17.54 0.23
C LEU A 90 7.61 -16.81 -1.10
N LEU A 91 6.90 -15.69 -1.25
CA LEU A 91 6.95 -14.80 -2.41
C LEU A 91 7.35 -13.41 -1.94
N THR A 92 8.18 -12.72 -2.72
CA THR A 92 8.68 -11.41 -2.34
C THR A 92 8.70 -10.41 -3.50
N ASN A 93 8.62 -9.13 -3.14
CA ASN A 93 8.83 -8.00 -4.02
C ASN A 93 10.02 -7.17 -3.49
N PRO A 94 10.69 -6.38 -4.35
CA PRO A 94 11.61 -5.36 -3.87
C PRO A 94 10.89 -4.41 -2.92
N GLY A 95 11.49 -4.20 -1.75
CA GLY A 95 11.06 -3.20 -0.78
C GLY A 95 12.16 -2.18 -0.55
N LEU A 96 12.19 -1.63 0.67
CA LEU A 96 13.13 -0.58 1.07
C LEU A 96 14.57 -0.88 0.60
N ARG A 97 15.10 -0.01 -0.28
CA ARG A 97 16.48 -0.01 -0.80
C ARG A 97 16.88 -1.25 -1.59
N LEU A 98 15.92 -1.96 -2.17
CA LEU A 98 16.18 -3.05 -3.10
C LEU A 98 15.55 -2.73 -4.46
N SER A 99 16.24 -3.10 -5.53
CA SER A 99 15.72 -3.08 -6.90
C SER A 99 15.38 -4.50 -7.36
N GLU A 100 14.58 -4.62 -8.41
CA GLU A 100 14.33 -5.92 -9.06
C GLU A 100 15.61 -6.60 -9.52
N ALA A 101 16.53 -5.83 -10.13
CA ALA A 101 17.80 -6.34 -10.62
C ALA A 101 18.64 -6.95 -9.49
N LEU A 102 18.69 -6.30 -8.33
CA LEU A 102 19.42 -6.80 -7.17
C LEU A 102 18.73 -8.03 -6.56
N LEU A 103 17.40 -8.10 -6.62
CA LEU A 103 16.61 -9.22 -6.08
C LEU A 103 16.38 -10.36 -7.08
N ALA A 104 16.92 -10.27 -8.29
CA ALA A 104 16.74 -11.25 -9.37
C ALA A 104 17.04 -12.71 -8.97
N PRO A 105 18.07 -13.04 -8.15
CA PRO A 105 18.32 -14.41 -7.71
C PRO A 105 17.14 -15.06 -6.98
N VAL A 106 16.31 -14.26 -6.32
CA VAL A 106 15.08 -14.70 -5.65
C VAL A 106 13.89 -14.64 -6.61
N LEU A 107 13.73 -13.52 -7.31
CA LEU A 107 12.55 -13.26 -8.16
C LEU A 107 12.42 -14.23 -9.34
N ARG A 108 13.51 -14.88 -9.77
CA ARG A 108 13.46 -15.91 -10.83
C ARG A 108 12.53 -17.09 -10.52
N HIS A 109 12.19 -17.30 -9.24
CA HIS A 109 11.30 -18.37 -8.81
C HIS A 109 9.83 -17.92 -8.72
N ASP A 110 9.51 -16.63 -8.85
CA ASP A 110 8.17 -16.09 -8.70
C ASP A 110 7.26 -16.52 -9.87
N LYS A 111 6.16 -17.22 -9.56
CA LYS A 111 5.17 -17.68 -10.54
C LYS A 111 3.86 -16.90 -10.49
N ARG A 112 3.81 -15.77 -9.77
CA ARG A 112 2.65 -14.87 -9.86
C ARG A 112 2.51 -14.36 -11.29
N ASN A 113 1.28 -14.07 -11.69
CA ASN A 113 0.98 -13.59 -13.03
C ASN A 113 1.82 -12.32 -13.33
N PRO A 114 2.66 -12.35 -14.39
CA PRO A 114 3.57 -11.24 -14.69
C PRO A 114 2.85 -9.96 -15.09
N ILE A 115 1.55 -10.02 -15.41
CA ILE A 115 0.73 -8.83 -15.71
C ILE A 115 0.79 -7.79 -14.60
N ALA A 116 0.90 -8.22 -13.34
CA ALA A 116 1.01 -7.35 -12.17
C ALA A 116 2.25 -6.43 -12.26
N LYS A 117 3.34 -6.91 -12.87
CA LYS A 117 4.59 -6.18 -13.05
C LYS A 117 4.67 -5.44 -14.39
N ALA A 118 3.64 -5.52 -15.23
CA ALA A 118 3.64 -4.79 -16.50
C ALA A 118 3.71 -3.28 -16.21
N GLU A 119 4.66 -2.59 -16.83
CA GLU A 119 4.84 -1.15 -16.69
C GLU A 119 4.20 -0.42 -17.87
N ARG A 120 3.49 0.68 -17.58
CA ARG A 120 2.97 1.62 -18.59
C ARG A 120 3.20 3.05 -18.13
N ASP A 121 3.96 3.80 -18.92
CA ASP A 121 4.24 5.21 -18.70
C ASP A 121 4.75 5.47 -17.26
N GLY A 122 5.70 4.64 -16.80
CA GLY A 122 6.36 4.75 -15.51
C GLY A 122 5.53 4.36 -14.28
N VAL A 123 4.43 3.64 -14.48
CA VAL A 123 3.56 3.08 -13.43
C VAL A 123 3.40 1.57 -13.66
N THR A 124 3.57 0.78 -12.61
CA THR A 124 3.29 -0.66 -12.67
C THR A 124 1.79 -0.94 -12.63
N PHE A 125 1.35 -2.06 -13.21
CA PHE A 125 -0.05 -2.44 -13.14
C PHE A 125 -0.50 -2.71 -11.69
N GLU A 126 0.39 -3.19 -10.81
CA GLU A 126 0.12 -3.24 -9.36
C GLU A 126 -0.24 -1.86 -8.78
N ASP A 127 0.55 -0.83 -9.08
CA ASP A 127 0.29 0.54 -8.62
C ASP A 127 -1.00 1.11 -9.20
N GLU A 128 -1.30 0.79 -10.46
CA GLU A 128 -2.56 1.14 -11.12
C GLU A 128 -3.77 0.52 -10.39
N LEU A 129 -3.69 -0.76 -10.01
CA LEU A 129 -4.75 -1.44 -9.28
C LEU A 129 -4.92 -0.91 -7.85
N VAL A 130 -3.82 -0.49 -7.19
CA VAL A 130 -3.89 0.23 -5.90
C VAL A 130 -4.59 1.58 -6.06
N ALA A 131 -4.22 2.36 -7.09
CA ALA A 131 -4.84 3.63 -7.38
C ALA A 131 -6.34 3.49 -7.67
N LEU A 132 -6.72 2.47 -8.46
CA LEU A 132 -8.11 2.16 -8.75
C LEU A 132 -8.92 1.84 -7.49
N GLY A 133 -8.40 1.00 -6.61
CA GLY A 133 -9.06 0.71 -5.33
C GLY A 133 -9.17 1.95 -4.44
N ALA A 134 -8.11 2.75 -4.35
CA ALA A 134 -8.11 3.98 -3.57
C ALA A 134 -9.12 5.02 -4.08
N VAL A 135 -9.14 5.29 -5.39
CA VAL A 135 -10.06 6.26 -6.00
C VAL A 135 -11.51 5.77 -5.94
N THR A 136 -11.74 4.46 -6.04
CA THR A 136 -13.07 3.86 -5.82
C THR A 136 -13.55 4.11 -4.38
N CYS A 137 -12.68 3.98 -3.37
CA CYS A 137 -13.02 4.35 -1.99
C CYS A 137 -13.36 5.83 -1.86
N ALA A 138 -12.52 6.69 -2.44
CA ALA A 138 -12.66 8.13 -2.38
C ALA A 138 -13.97 8.60 -3.02
N SER A 139 -14.28 8.12 -4.24
CA SER A 139 -15.51 8.46 -4.95
C SER A 139 -16.76 7.99 -4.20
N ARG A 140 -16.69 6.84 -3.51
CA ARG A 140 -17.79 6.33 -2.68
C ARG A 140 -18.07 7.20 -1.45
N PHE A 141 -17.04 7.74 -0.80
CA PHE A 141 -17.18 8.62 0.35
C PHE A 141 -17.63 10.03 -0.06
N VAL A 142 -17.01 10.59 -1.10
CA VAL A 142 -17.27 11.96 -1.55
C VAL A 142 -18.60 12.08 -2.29
N LYS A 143 -18.97 11.08 -3.11
CA LYS A 143 -20.12 11.11 -4.03
C LYS A 143 -20.12 12.42 -4.87
N PRO A 144 -19.04 12.67 -5.62
CA PRO A 144 -18.84 13.96 -6.27
C PRO A 144 -19.97 14.28 -7.27
N ASN A 145 -20.46 15.52 -7.24
CA ASN A 145 -21.46 16.05 -8.16
C ASN A 145 -20.85 17.16 -9.03
N GLY A 146 -19.81 16.80 -9.79
CA GLY A 146 -18.99 17.71 -10.58
C GLY A 146 -17.50 17.41 -10.41
N THR A 147 -16.64 18.37 -10.77
CA THR A 147 -15.19 18.24 -10.55
C THR A 147 -14.88 18.29 -9.06
N TRP A 148 -14.19 17.25 -8.57
CA TRP A 148 -13.74 17.11 -7.19
C TRP A 148 -12.23 17.31 -7.10
N LYS A 149 -11.78 17.88 -5.99
CA LYS A 149 -10.39 18.22 -5.70
C LYS A 149 -9.83 17.25 -4.68
N VAL A 150 -8.63 16.75 -4.92
CA VAL A 150 -7.96 15.83 -3.99
C VAL A 150 -6.57 16.31 -3.61
N ALA A 151 -6.10 15.85 -2.46
CA ALA A 151 -4.71 15.97 -2.04
C ALA A 151 -4.04 14.59 -2.02
N ILE A 152 -2.77 14.50 -2.45
CA ILE A 152 -1.98 13.26 -2.43
C ILE A 152 -0.75 13.48 -1.55
N GLU A 153 -0.76 12.87 -0.36
CA GLU A 153 0.39 12.84 0.54
C GLU A 153 1.36 11.73 0.15
N GLY A 154 2.65 12.09 0.03
CA GLY A 154 3.69 11.13 -0.35
C GLY A 154 3.71 10.82 -1.84
N PHE A 155 3.65 11.85 -2.68
CA PHE A 155 3.60 11.71 -4.13
C PHE A 155 4.85 11.03 -4.69
N ASP A 156 4.63 9.89 -5.32
CA ASP A 156 5.60 9.05 -6.01
C ASP A 156 4.96 8.38 -7.25
N GLN A 157 5.49 7.24 -7.71
CA GLN A 157 4.89 6.47 -8.81
C GLN A 157 3.45 6.02 -8.51
N SER A 158 3.17 5.56 -7.27
CA SER A 158 1.80 5.24 -6.85
C SER A 158 0.94 6.51 -6.79
N GLY A 159 1.52 7.63 -6.36
CA GLY A 159 0.88 8.96 -6.43
C GLY A 159 0.48 9.36 -7.85
N LEU A 160 1.32 9.10 -8.85
CA LEU A 160 1.02 9.33 -10.27
C LEU A 160 -0.14 8.46 -10.75
N ALA A 161 -0.17 7.18 -10.36
CA ALA A 161 -1.30 6.29 -10.65
C ALA A 161 -2.62 6.83 -10.08
N ILE A 162 -2.61 7.33 -8.84
CA ILE A 162 -3.76 7.97 -8.20
C ILE A 162 -4.20 9.21 -8.98
N ALA A 163 -3.27 10.07 -9.39
CA ALA A 163 -3.58 11.28 -10.15
C ALA A 163 -4.30 10.96 -11.47
N ARG A 164 -3.83 9.97 -12.23
CA ARG A 164 -4.46 9.49 -13.47
C ARG A 164 -5.88 8.99 -13.20
N GLU A 165 -6.05 8.21 -12.15
CA GLU A 165 -7.35 7.61 -11.85
C GLU A 165 -8.37 8.62 -11.32
N VAL A 166 -7.92 9.64 -10.58
CA VAL A 166 -8.75 10.79 -10.18
C VAL A 166 -9.22 11.56 -11.41
N GLU A 167 -8.35 11.82 -12.38
CA GLU A 167 -8.70 12.49 -13.64
C GLU A 167 -9.68 11.66 -14.48
N ASN A 168 -9.50 10.34 -14.55
CA ASN A 168 -10.46 9.41 -15.19
C ASN A 168 -11.85 9.48 -14.54
N HIS A 169 -11.92 9.83 -13.25
CA HIS A 169 -13.15 10.06 -12.50
C HIS A 169 -13.60 11.54 -12.48
N GLY A 170 -13.09 12.36 -13.40
CA GLY A 170 -13.48 13.77 -13.56
C GLY A 170 -13.01 14.70 -12.45
N GLY A 171 -12.04 14.27 -11.65
CA GLY A 171 -11.43 15.05 -10.57
C GLY A 171 -10.15 15.78 -10.98
N LYS A 172 -9.56 16.49 -10.03
CA LYS A 172 -8.27 17.17 -10.16
C LYS A 172 -7.42 16.99 -8.91
N VAL A 173 -6.11 16.89 -9.10
CA VAL A 173 -5.15 16.95 -8.00
C VAL A 173 -4.91 18.42 -7.66
N HIS A 174 -5.39 18.84 -6.50
CA HIS A 174 -5.24 20.22 -6.02
C HIS A 174 -3.94 20.42 -5.22
N ARG A 175 -3.43 19.34 -4.63
CA ARG A 175 -2.26 19.41 -3.76
C ARG A 175 -1.50 18.10 -3.76
N ILE A 176 -0.18 18.18 -3.77
CA ILE A 176 0.70 17.04 -3.53
C ILE A 176 1.74 17.39 -2.48
N SER A 177 2.25 16.38 -1.77
CA SER A 177 3.45 16.55 -0.95
C SER A 177 4.47 15.45 -1.23
N THR A 178 5.74 15.80 -1.09
CA THR A 178 6.86 14.84 -1.09
C THR A 178 7.69 15.07 0.17
N ALA A 179 8.84 14.38 0.29
CA ALA A 179 9.81 14.68 1.34
C ALA A 179 10.36 16.12 1.27
N LYS A 180 10.15 16.84 0.17
CA LYS A 180 10.68 18.20 -0.08
C LYS A 180 9.71 19.32 0.29
N GLY A 181 8.45 19.01 0.52
CA GLY A 181 7.44 20.00 0.89
C GLY A 181 6.09 19.69 0.30
N CYS A 182 5.22 20.69 0.29
CA CYS A 182 3.90 20.61 -0.27
C CYS A 182 3.71 21.70 -1.31
N VAL A 183 3.03 21.40 -2.42
CA VAL A 183 2.67 22.38 -3.44
C VAL A 183 1.18 22.28 -3.73
N SER A 184 0.53 23.43 -3.86
CA SER A 184 -0.89 23.54 -4.21
C SER A 184 -1.04 24.18 -5.57
N GLY A 185 -2.03 23.73 -6.33
CA GLY A 185 -2.32 24.16 -7.70
C GLY A 185 -3.30 23.16 -8.32
N ASP A 186 -3.93 23.50 -9.44
CA ASP A 186 -4.82 22.56 -10.12
C ASP A 186 -4.02 21.83 -11.20
N PHE A 187 -3.55 20.61 -10.89
CA PHE A 187 -2.66 19.83 -11.74
C PHE A 187 -3.40 18.74 -12.51
N ASP A 188 -3.13 18.62 -13.81
CA ASP A 188 -3.48 17.44 -14.60
C ASP A 188 -2.45 16.32 -14.43
N SER A 189 -2.84 15.07 -14.71
CA SER A 189 -1.98 13.92 -14.46
C SER A 189 -0.74 13.90 -15.36
N SER A 190 -0.81 14.46 -16.57
CA SER A 190 0.34 14.56 -17.48
C SER A 190 1.42 15.51 -16.96
N THR A 191 1.04 16.67 -16.44
CA THR A 191 1.96 17.65 -15.86
C THR A 191 2.67 17.05 -14.64
N LEU A 192 1.92 16.32 -13.81
CA LEU A 192 2.49 15.60 -12.67
C LEU A 192 3.43 14.48 -13.11
N ALA A 193 3.09 13.75 -14.18
CA ALA A 193 3.95 12.70 -14.75
C ALA A 193 5.28 13.28 -15.22
N ASP A 194 5.23 14.30 -16.08
CA ASP A 194 6.42 14.90 -16.69
C ASP A 194 7.36 15.46 -15.61
N THR A 195 6.82 16.19 -14.63
CA THR A 195 7.61 16.76 -13.54
C THR A 195 8.18 15.72 -12.58
N TRP A 196 7.44 14.63 -12.31
CA TRP A 196 7.96 13.51 -11.52
C TRP A 196 9.07 12.75 -12.24
N MET A 197 8.91 12.48 -13.54
CA MET A 197 9.93 11.76 -14.31
C MET A 197 11.22 12.59 -14.46
N ASP A 198 11.10 13.92 -14.57
CA ASP A 198 12.26 14.82 -14.66
C ASP A 198 12.97 15.04 -13.33
N SER A 199 12.21 15.27 -12.24
CA SER A 199 12.75 15.79 -10.98
C SER A 199 12.52 14.90 -9.76
N GLY A 200 11.81 13.77 -9.89
CA GLY A 200 11.46 12.89 -8.77
C GLY A 200 10.78 13.66 -7.64
N ALA A 201 11.22 13.46 -6.39
CA ALA A 201 10.67 14.15 -5.22
C ALA A 201 10.84 15.68 -5.25
N ASP A 202 11.76 16.21 -6.05
CA ASP A 202 11.96 17.64 -6.26
C ASP A 202 10.91 18.26 -7.22
N CYS A 203 9.97 17.45 -7.76
CA CYS A 203 8.90 17.94 -8.63
C CYS A 203 8.08 19.08 -8.02
N VAL A 204 7.90 19.09 -6.70
CA VAL A 204 7.17 20.15 -5.98
C VAL A 204 7.79 21.53 -6.19
N GLU A 205 9.11 21.62 -6.36
CA GLU A 205 9.83 22.88 -6.61
C GLU A 205 9.62 23.39 -8.05
N LYS A 206 9.24 22.50 -8.98
CA LYS A 206 8.95 22.83 -10.38
C LYS A 206 7.48 23.21 -10.59
N LEU A 207 6.60 22.71 -9.75
CA LEU A 207 5.15 22.88 -9.87
C LEU A 207 4.64 24.20 -9.28
N GLY A 208 5.38 24.84 -8.37
CA GLY A 208 4.99 26.12 -7.79
C GLY A 208 5.71 26.45 -6.47
N PRO A 209 5.22 27.46 -5.73
CA PRO A 209 5.76 27.80 -4.41
C PRO A 209 5.61 26.64 -3.43
N VAL A 210 6.73 26.21 -2.85
CA VAL A 210 6.75 25.09 -1.90
C VAL A 210 6.41 25.58 -0.50
N GLY A 211 5.29 25.09 0.02
CA GLY A 211 4.84 25.25 1.39
C GLY A 211 5.31 24.13 2.31
N LYS A 212 4.84 24.17 3.56
CA LYS A 212 5.20 23.19 4.57
C LYS A 212 4.51 21.84 4.32
N PRO A 213 5.16 20.69 4.59
CA PRO A 213 4.58 19.37 4.33
C PRO A 213 3.18 19.15 4.93
N TRP A 214 2.90 19.71 6.12
CA TRP A 214 1.62 19.53 6.82
C TRP A 214 0.46 20.33 6.22
N GLU A 215 0.71 21.22 5.26
CA GLU A 215 -0.36 21.89 4.50
C GLU A 215 -1.15 20.89 3.65
N ILE A 216 -0.62 19.68 3.42
CA ILE A 216 -1.34 18.58 2.79
C ILE A 216 -2.65 18.23 3.49
N TRP A 217 -2.76 18.53 4.80
CA TRP A 217 -3.91 18.20 5.62
C TRP A 217 -5.03 19.25 5.63
N ASN A 218 -4.88 20.39 4.96
CA ASN A 218 -5.95 21.40 4.98
C ASN A 218 -7.21 20.83 4.29
N SER A 219 -8.37 21.13 4.87
CA SER A 219 -9.67 20.58 4.46
C SER A 219 -10.32 21.31 3.27
N ASP A 220 -9.52 21.93 2.38
CA ASP A 220 -9.99 22.63 1.17
C ASP A 220 -10.07 21.71 -0.05
N VAL A 221 -10.04 20.40 0.18
CA VAL A 221 -10.16 19.32 -0.79
C VAL A 221 -11.24 18.34 -0.35
N ASP A 222 -11.78 17.60 -1.31
CA ASP A 222 -12.85 16.62 -1.10
C ASP A 222 -12.33 15.29 -0.55
N ALA A 223 -11.06 14.94 -0.78
CA ALA A 223 -10.42 13.75 -0.20
C ALA A 223 -8.90 13.92 -0.08
N VAL A 224 -8.30 13.23 0.89
CA VAL A 224 -6.84 13.15 1.07
C VAL A 224 -6.38 11.70 0.98
N PHE A 225 -5.48 11.42 0.03
CA PHE A 225 -4.77 10.15 -0.09
C PHE A 225 -3.50 10.18 0.76
N VAL A 226 -3.23 9.10 1.51
CA VAL A 226 -2.12 9.01 2.48
C VAL A 226 -1.24 7.81 2.16
N GLY A 227 0.00 8.07 1.74
CA GLY A 227 0.84 7.05 1.11
C GLY A 227 2.31 7.03 1.48
N SER A 228 2.90 8.05 2.12
CA SER A 228 4.37 8.12 2.18
C SER A 228 5.06 7.03 3.01
N LYS A 229 4.46 6.64 4.15
CA LYS A 229 5.05 5.68 5.11
C LYS A 229 4.04 5.22 6.15
N PRO A 230 4.35 4.16 6.93
CA PRO A 230 3.60 3.82 8.13
C PRO A 230 3.48 5.02 9.08
N GLY A 231 2.25 5.27 9.56
CA GLY A 231 1.94 6.39 10.44
C GLY A 231 2.13 7.77 9.80
N ALA A 232 2.15 7.87 8.46
CA ALA A 232 2.20 9.15 7.74
C ALA A 232 1.15 10.13 8.25
N MET A 233 -0.08 9.65 8.47
CA MET A 233 -1.08 10.42 9.21
C MET A 233 -0.94 10.20 10.72
N SER A 234 -0.42 11.22 11.38
CA SER A 234 -0.36 11.32 12.84
C SER A 234 -1.66 11.91 13.42
N GLY A 235 -1.79 11.89 14.74
CA GLY A 235 -2.92 12.55 15.41
C GLY A 235 -3.00 14.07 15.17
N ASP A 236 -1.86 14.72 14.91
CA ASP A 236 -1.83 16.15 14.60
C ASP A 236 -2.38 16.41 13.19
N GLY A 237 -2.00 15.56 12.22
CA GLY A 237 -2.55 15.60 10.87
C GLY A 237 -4.06 15.37 10.86
N ALA A 238 -4.54 14.36 11.58
CA ALA A 238 -5.96 14.04 11.72
C ALA A 238 -6.81 15.15 12.37
N THR A 239 -6.20 16.05 13.14
CA THR A 239 -6.91 17.19 13.74
C THR A 239 -7.15 18.30 12.71
N SER A 240 -6.30 18.40 11.69
CA SER A 240 -6.34 19.46 10.67
C SER A 240 -7.29 19.17 9.50
N THR A 241 -7.68 17.91 9.30
CA THR A 241 -8.47 17.46 8.13
C THR A 241 -9.98 17.67 8.26
N ASN A 242 -10.47 18.19 9.40
CA ASN A 242 -11.90 18.44 9.67
C ASN A 242 -12.79 17.23 9.31
N ASP A 243 -13.67 17.37 8.32
CA ASP A 243 -14.61 16.37 7.80
C ASP A 243 -14.15 15.70 6.50
N THR A 244 -12.97 16.06 5.98
CA THR A 244 -12.44 15.53 4.72
C THR A 244 -12.14 14.02 4.82
N PRO A 245 -12.75 13.17 3.97
CA PRO A 245 -12.45 11.75 3.86
C PRO A 245 -10.97 11.43 3.67
N ILE A 246 -10.50 10.39 4.37
CA ILE A 246 -9.10 9.95 4.34
C ILE A 246 -8.98 8.58 3.65
N ILE A 247 -8.07 8.48 2.68
CA ILE A 247 -7.85 7.28 1.88
C ILE A 247 -6.43 6.79 2.09
N ALA A 248 -6.26 5.73 2.88
CA ALA A 248 -4.95 5.14 3.09
C ALA A 248 -4.53 4.33 1.84
N THR A 249 -3.32 4.54 1.33
CA THR A 249 -2.82 3.90 0.09
C THR A 249 -1.53 3.11 0.28
N SER A 250 -0.82 3.31 1.39
CA SER A 250 0.34 2.51 1.78
C SER A 250 0.13 1.78 3.11
N ALA A 251 0.90 0.72 3.31
CA ALA A 251 0.72 -0.17 4.45
C ALA A 251 0.93 0.55 5.79
N ALA A 252 -0.07 0.42 6.66
CA ALA A 252 -0.15 1.04 7.98
C ALA A 252 -0.06 2.59 7.94
N ALA A 253 -0.54 3.24 6.88
CA ALA A 253 -0.39 4.69 6.68
C ALA A 253 -1.02 5.54 7.79
N ILE A 254 -2.05 5.02 8.46
CA ILE A 254 -2.79 5.72 9.51
C ILE A 254 -2.34 5.25 10.88
N SER A 255 -1.93 6.18 11.73
CA SER A 255 -1.58 5.86 13.12
C SER A 255 -2.81 5.54 13.97
N SER A 256 -2.62 4.74 15.02
CA SER A 256 -3.70 4.43 15.97
C SER A 256 -4.35 5.69 16.58
N LYS A 257 -3.55 6.71 16.87
CA LYS A 257 -4.03 8.01 17.40
C LYS A 257 -4.82 8.79 16.34
N ALA A 258 -4.37 8.80 15.09
CA ALA A 258 -5.09 9.45 13.99
C ALA A 258 -6.46 8.81 13.78
N LEU A 259 -6.52 7.48 13.69
CA LEU A 259 -7.77 6.77 13.49
C LEU A 259 -8.77 7.04 14.63
N ALA A 260 -8.32 7.09 15.88
CA ALA A 260 -9.18 7.41 17.01
C ALA A 260 -9.79 8.82 16.91
N ILE A 261 -9.01 9.81 16.46
CA ILE A 261 -9.46 11.20 16.26
C ILE A 261 -10.47 11.27 15.11
N LEU A 262 -10.14 10.67 13.96
CA LEU A 262 -11.00 10.65 12.78
C LEU A 262 -12.35 9.98 13.07
N ARG A 263 -12.34 8.82 13.76
CA ARG A 263 -13.56 8.12 14.21
C ARG A 263 -14.40 8.98 15.13
N LYS A 264 -13.78 9.63 16.12
CA LYS A 264 -14.49 10.56 17.03
C LYS A 264 -15.18 11.68 16.25
N ASN A 265 -14.55 12.16 15.19
CA ASN A 265 -15.07 13.22 14.33
C ASN A 265 -15.97 12.71 13.20
N LYS A 266 -16.26 11.40 13.14
CA LYS A 266 -17.05 10.74 12.08
C LYS A 266 -16.50 10.95 10.66
N VAL A 267 -15.19 11.12 10.54
CA VAL A 267 -14.51 11.20 9.25
C VAL A 267 -14.36 9.79 8.69
N PRO A 268 -14.85 9.51 7.47
CA PRO A 268 -14.67 8.20 6.87
C PRO A 268 -13.21 7.98 6.50
N VAL A 269 -12.69 6.80 6.86
CA VAL A 269 -11.32 6.39 6.58
C VAL A 269 -11.35 5.07 5.82
N ALA A 270 -10.83 5.04 4.60
CA ALA A 270 -10.63 3.80 3.86
C ALA A 270 -9.35 3.13 4.35
N ALA A 271 -9.46 1.85 4.71
CA ALA A 271 -8.30 1.06 5.10
C ALA A 271 -7.35 0.84 3.91
N ASP A 272 -6.05 0.89 4.18
CA ASP A 272 -4.99 0.62 3.19
C ASP A 272 -5.07 -0.81 2.65
N PHE A 273 -5.33 -1.79 3.51
CA PHE A 273 -5.48 -3.17 3.10
C PHE A 273 -6.75 -3.42 2.28
N LEU A 274 -7.74 -2.51 2.34
CA LEU A 274 -8.93 -2.52 1.47
C LEU A 274 -8.65 -1.84 0.13
N SER A 275 -8.03 -0.67 0.12
CA SER A 275 -7.67 0.03 -1.13
C SER A 275 -6.66 -0.75 -1.98
N ARG A 276 -5.90 -1.67 -1.35
CA ARG A 276 -4.84 -2.48 -1.99
C ARG A 276 -5.23 -3.93 -2.30
N VAL A 277 -6.53 -4.27 -2.36
CA VAL A 277 -6.94 -5.64 -2.73
C VAL A 277 -6.62 -5.99 -4.18
N GLY A 278 -6.61 -5.00 -5.09
CA GLY A 278 -6.44 -5.19 -6.54
C GLY A 278 -5.23 -6.05 -6.95
N PRO A 279 -4.00 -5.73 -6.50
CA PRO A 279 -2.82 -6.56 -6.77
C PRO A 279 -3.01 -8.06 -6.46
N THR A 280 -3.72 -8.40 -5.38
CA THR A 280 -3.92 -9.81 -5.00
C THR A 280 -4.87 -10.56 -5.93
N LEU A 281 -5.74 -9.84 -6.65
CA LEU A 281 -6.59 -10.41 -7.69
C LEU A 281 -5.77 -10.72 -8.95
N ALA A 282 -4.78 -9.87 -9.26
CA ALA A 282 -3.90 -10.06 -10.42
C ALA A 282 -2.89 -11.19 -10.21
N TRP A 283 -2.30 -11.33 -9.02
CA TRP A 283 -1.19 -12.26 -8.75
C TRP A 283 -1.46 -13.73 -9.12
N TRP A 284 -2.71 -14.18 -9.02
CA TRP A 284 -3.09 -15.56 -9.35
C TRP A 284 -4.22 -15.63 -10.39
N ALA A 285 -4.45 -14.55 -11.12
CA ALA A 285 -5.36 -14.56 -12.26
C ALA A 285 -4.82 -15.48 -13.36
N SER A 286 -5.72 -16.08 -14.14
CA SER A 286 -5.36 -16.82 -15.36
C SER A 286 -4.54 -15.93 -16.30
N GLU A 287 -3.57 -16.49 -17.01
CA GLU A 287 -2.74 -15.77 -18.00
C GLU A 287 -3.58 -15.13 -19.13
N GLU A 288 -4.78 -15.65 -19.38
CA GLU A 288 -5.72 -15.14 -20.38
C GLU A 288 -6.53 -13.92 -19.88
N THR A 289 -6.44 -13.60 -18.59
CA THR A 289 -7.21 -12.49 -17.99
C THR A 289 -6.66 -11.15 -18.47
N SER A 290 -7.49 -10.35 -19.13
CA SER A 290 -7.06 -9.04 -19.63
C SER A 290 -6.93 -8.00 -18.50
N PRO A 291 -6.11 -6.95 -18.70
CA PRO A 291 -6.04 -5.82 -17.77
C PRO A 291 -7.41 -5.19 -17.48
N ASP A 292 -8.28 -5.06 -18.47
CA ASP A 292 -9.62 -4.46 -18.29
C ASP A 292 -10.51 -5.29 -17.35
N VAL A 293 -10.41 -6.61 -17.42
CA VAL A 293 -11.13 -7.52 -16.51
C VAL A 293 -10.59 -7.37 -15.09
N LEU A 294 -9.27 -7.25 -14.92
CA LEU A 294 -8.65 -7.06 -13.60
C LEU A 294 -8.97 -5.69 -12.99
N ARG A 295 -9.02 -4.63 -13.80
CA ARG A 295 -9.51 -3.31 -13.39
C ARG A 295 -10.96 -3.41 -12.91
N SER A 296 -11.85 -3.98 -13.73
CA SER A 296 -13.27 -4.14 -13.38
C SER A 296 -13.46 -4.95 -12.10
N SER A 297 -12.76 -6.09 -11.98
CA SER A 297 -12.80 -6.96 -10.79
C SER A 297 -12.32 -6.23 -9.53
N THR A 298 -11.30 -5.38 -9.67
CA THR A 298 -10.78 -4.57 -8.55
C THR A 298 -11.83 -3.57 -8.07
N THR A 299 -12.45 -2.82 -8.99
CA THR A 299 -13.51 -1.87 -8.67
C THR A 299 -14.71 -2.57 -8.02
N GLU A 300 -15.19 -3.67 -8.61
CA GLU A 300 -16.33 -4.44 -8.09
C GLU A 300 -16.04 -4.99 -6.68
N THR A 301 -14.86 -5.56 -6.47
CA THR A 301 -14.44 -6.08 -5.16
C THR A 301 -14.41 -4.95 -4.12
N VAL A 302 -13.80 -3.81 -4.44
CA VAL A 302 -13.72 -2.67 -3.52
C VAL A 302 -15.11 -2.10 -3.21
N ILE A 303 -16.00 -1.98 -4.21
CA ILE A 303 -17.38 -1.55 -3.99
C ILE A 303 -18.11 -2.52 -3.05
N GLY A 304 -18.05 -3.83 -3.30
CA GLY A 304 -18.69 -4.82 -2.44
C GLY A 304 -18.19 -4.76 -0.99
N LEU A 305 -16.88 -4.62 -0.80
CA LEU A 305 -16.29 -4.44 0.53
C LEU A 305 -16.75 -3.14 1.20
N LEU A 306 -16.89 -2.05 0.44
CA LEU A 306 -17.37 -0.77 0.97
C LEU A 306 -18.86 -0.81 1.33
N GLU A 307 -19.70 -1.49 0.54
CA GLU A 307 -21.13 -1.65 0.85
C GLU A 307 -21.35 -2.36 2.19
N GLU A 308 -20.48 -3.30 2.55
CA GLU A 308 -20.53 -3.99 3.84
C GLU A 308 -19.95 -3.17 5.01
N THR A 309 -19.09 -2.18 4.74
CA THR A 309 -18.27 -1.52 5.78
C THR A 309 -18.59 -0.04 6.01
N VAL A 310 -19.16 0.66 5.03
CA VAL A 310 -19.24 2.13 5.03
C VAL A 310 -20.09 2.72 6.15
N ASP A 311 -21.20 2.06 6.49
CA ASP A 311 -22.18 2.54 7.48
C ASP A 311 -21.99 1.93 8.88
N HIS A 312 -20.86 1.26 9.12
CA HIS A 312 -20.59 0.64 10.41
C HIS A 312 -20.33 1.68 11.51
N ASP A 313 -20.86 1.46 12.72
CA ASP A 313 -20.77 2.42 13.84
C ASP A 313 -19.34 2.79 14.24
N ASP A 314 -18.41 1.83 14.16
CA ASP A 314 -16.98 2.06 14.39
C ASP A 314 -16.24 2.69 13.20
N GLY A 315 -16.92 2.94 12.09
CA GLY A 315 -16.38 3.50 10.85
C GLY A 315 -15.79 2.44 9.89
N PRO A 316 -15.55 2.82 8.62
CA PRO A 316 -15.23 1.86 7.54
C PRO A 316 -13.92 1.11 7.76
N PHE A 317 -12.87 1.77 8.26
CA PHE A 317 -11.59 1.13 8.58
C PHE A 317 -11.76 -0.02 9.58
N MET A 318 -12.51 0.22 10.65
CA MET A 318 -12.71 -0.80 11.69
C MET A 318 -13.54 -1.96 11.20
N ALA A 319 -14.58 -1.67 10.42
CA ALA A 319 -15.40 -2.70 9.77
C ALA A 319 -14.58 -3.57 8.82
N ALA A 320 -13.67 -2.98 8.04
CA ALA A 320 -12.74 -3.75 7.21
C ALA A 320 -11.82 -4.65 8.06
N CYS A 321 -11.34 -4.18 9.22
CA CYS A 321 -10.62 -5.04 10.16
C CYS A 321 -11.49 -6.22 10.62
N TYR A 322 -12.74 -5.96 11.05
CA TYR A 322 -13.64 -7.03 11.53
C TYR A 322 -13.90 -8.09 10.45
N LYS A 323 -14.10 -7.67 9.20
CA LYS A 323 -14.30 -8.59 8.07
C LYS A 323 -13.08 -9.47 7.83
N ALA A 324 -11.89 -8.86 7.73
CA ALA A 324 -10.64 -9.61 7.56
C ALA A 324 -10.39 -10.57 8.74
N GLU A 325 -10.64 -10.11 9.96
CA GLU A 325 -10.49 -10.91 11.19
C GLU A 325 -11.42 -12.12 11.21
N ALA A 326 -12.69 -11.94 10.82
CA ALA A 326 -13.66 -13.03 10.75
C ALA A 326 -13.22 -14.12 9.78
N PHE A 327 -12.67 -13.74 8.61
CA PHE A 327 -12.10 -14.72 7.69
C PHE A 327 -10.87 -15.41 8.27
N ILE A 328 -9.92 -14.66 8.87
CA ILE A 328 -8.73 -15.24 9.50
C ILE A 328 -9.11 -16.27 10.58
N GLU A 329 -10.09 -15.96 11.42
CA GLU A 329 -10.60 -16.85 12.48
C GLU A 329 -11.25 -18.13 11.92
N SER A 330 -11.69 -18.15 10.66
CA SER A 330 -12.28 -19.35 10.04
C SER A 330 -11.28 -20.48 9.77
N TRP A 331 -9.98 -20.17 9.69
CA TRP A 331 -8.93 -21.15 9.37
C TRP A 331 -7.68 -21.06 10.26
N GLN A 332 -7.66 -20.16 11.24
CA GLN A 332 -6.62 -20.05 12.26
C GLN A 332 -7.20 -20.26 13.65
N GLU A 333 -6.54 -21.09 14.47
CA GLU A 333 -6.99 -21.36 15.85
C GLU A 333 -6.94 -20.12 16.75
N LYS A 334 -6.00 -19.21 16.47
CA LYS A 334 -5.78 -18.00 17.27
C LYS A 334 -5.71 -16.80 16.36
N ARG A 335 -6.54 -15.82 16.66
CA ARG A 335 -6.45 -14.51 16.04
C ARG A 335 -5.09 -13.87 16.33
N PRO A 336 -4.43 -13.29 15.32
CA PRO A 336 -3.13 -12.70 15.54
C PRO A 336 -3.28 -11.37 16.32
N PHE A 337 -2.33 -11.09 17.22
CA PHE A 337 -2.36 -9.91 18.07
C PHE A 337 -2.07 -8.62 17.27
N GLY A 338 -2.92 -7.62 17.38
CA GLY A 338 -2.76 -6.31 16.72
C GLY A 338 -3.46 -6.18 15.36
N ARG A 339 -3.67 -4.92 14.95
CA ARG A 339 -4.25 -4.52 13.65
C ARG A 339 -3.19 -3.79 12.82
N PRO A 340 -3.36 -3.69 11.49
CA PRO A 340 -2.41 -3.00 10.62
C PRO A 340 -2.52 -1.47 10.77
N LEU A 341 -2.04 -0.95 11.89
CA LEU A 341 -1.98 0.49 12.20
C LEU A 341 -0.54 0.92 12.43
N GLY A 342 -0.24 2.16 12.07
CA GLY A 342 1.05 2.82 12.34
C GLY A 342 1.15 3.45 13.73
#